data_AF-A0A077LHE0-F1
#
_entry.id   AF-A0A077LHE0-F1
#
_cell.length_a   1.000
_cell.length_b   1.000
_cell.length_c   1.000
_cell.angle_alpha   90.00
_cell.angle_beta   90.00
_cell.angle_gamma   90.00
#
_symmetry.space_group_name_H-M   'P 1'
#
loop_
_entity.id
_entity.type
_entity.pdbx_description
1 polymer ?
#
loop_
_entity_poly.entity_id
_entity_poly.type
_entity_poly.pdbx_seq_one_letter_code
_entity_poly.pdbx_strand_id
1 'polypeptide(L)'
;MDDAIKRSVERLFPELTGGYHLPRFGRVVAVPDAPADAGLCDDFRPRYGVDIEVLGQDGEPDPALPILAGVPLPLPSGGEEMGMFAFPQEGTRVVVCFAYGSPSHPYIQSVLPHGLSLPKVPNGDQLWQHSDGVQQRVTADGDWLRQTDGKIRDQAITREVEALGNSEQYQSHAQDVKHHSTETVGGIKKVEALGALKLASGGTVSLAALDDMHQATGRDYNLVVGKKHNTAVQGDMSERIAGLRESITQGSQRLVAPKNHIGSGNVNLFQVVVDLLDLVQEMNTQIAAHTHPQSPPPNNAAAFTAAAAKAGGLSAMLGSVTL
;
A
#
# COMPACT_ATOMS: atom_id res chain seq x y z
N MET A 1 14.29 -5.20 83.62
CA MET A 1 13.68 -3.90 83.28
C MET A 1 13.31 -3.90 81.80
N ASP A 2 14.25 -4.32 80.96
CA ASP A 2 14.10 -4.39 79.50
C ASP A 2 12.95 -5.30 79.03
N ASP A 3 12.69 -6.45 79.67
CA ASP A 3 11.55 -7.32 79.30
C ASP A 3 10.17 -6.72 79.63
N ALA A 4 10.09 -5.84 80.62
CA ALA A 4 8.84 -5.13 80.94
C ALA A 4 8.59 -3.97 79.97
N ILE A 5 9.68 -3.32 79.52
CA ILE A 5 9.66 -2.32 78.46
C ILE A 5 9.26 -2.97 77.13
N LYS A 6 9.91 -4.07 76.75
CA LYS A 6 9.61 -4.84 75.53
C LYS A 6 8.14 -5.25 75.44
N ARG A 7 7.59 -5.87 76.50
CA ARG A 7 6.16 -6.24 76.54
C ARG A 7 5.21 -5.05 76.49
N SER A 8 5.59 -3.93 77.11
CA SER A 8 4.79 -2.70 77.06
C SER A 8 4.78 -2.10 75.66
N VAL A 9 5.94 -2.13 74.98
CA VAL A 9 6.10 -1.69 73.59
C VAL A 9 5.33 -2.60 72.64
N GLU A 10 5.50 -3.91 72.71
CA GLU A 10 4.79 -4.90 71.88
C GLU A 10 3.25 -4.83 72.04
N ARG A 11 2.77 -4.44 73.23
CA ARG A 11 1.34 -4.23 73.48
C ARG A 11 0.81 -2.91 72.89
N LEU A 12 1.61 -1.86 72.91
CA LEU A 12 1.24 -0.55 72.35
C LEU A 12 1.41 -0.51 70.83
N PHE A 13 2.32 -1.33 70.30
CA PHE A 13 2.70 -1.43 68.90
C PHE A 13 2.67 -2.90 68.44
N PRO A 14 1.46 -3.47 68.20
CA PRO A 14 1.29 -4.87 67.83
C PRO A 14 2.07 -5.28 66.57
N GLU A 15 2.32 -4.35 65.66
CA GLU A 15 3.12 -4.52 64.46
C GLU A 15 4.60 -4.84 64.74
N LEU A 16 5.10 -4.50 65.93
CA LEU A 16 6.46 -4.86 66.36
C LEU A 16 6.55 -6.34 66.75
N THR A 17 5.49 -6.87 67.35
CA THR A 17 5.42 -8.29 67.76
C THR A 17 5.47 -9.22 66.55
N GLY A 18 4.74 -8.87 65.47
CA GLY A 18 4.69 -9.65 64.23
C GLY A 18 5.72 -9.24 63.16
N GLY A 19 6.52 -8.20 63.41
CA GLY A 19 7.48 -7.67 62.43
C GLY A 19 6.84 -6.99 61.21
N TYR A 20 5.53 -6.70 61.23
CA TYR A 20 4.77 -6.14 60.10
C TYR A 20 5.17 -4.71 59.74
N HIS A 21 5.87 -4.01 60.63
CA HIS A 21 6.47 -2.71 60.38
C HIS A 21 7.68 -2.76 59.42
N LEU A 22 8.27 -3.94 59.20
CA LEU A 22 9.41 -4.13 58.32
C LEU A 22 8.96 -4.70 56.96
N PRO A 23 9.48 -4.18 55.85
CA PRO A 23 9.37 -4.87 54.56
C PRO A 23 9.96 -6.28 54.66
N ARG A 24 9.23 -7.27 54.14
CA ARG A 24 9.70 -8.67 54.10
C ARG A 24 9.82 -9.12 52.66
N PHE A 25 10.75 -10.04 52.40
CA PHE A 25 10.76 -10.73 51.11
C PHE A 25 9.63 -11.74 51.05
N GLY A 26 9.03 -11.89 49.88
CA GLY A 26 8.12 -12.96 49.54
C GLY A 26 8.53 -13.63 48.24
N ARG A 27 7.95 -14.79 47.98
CA ARG A 27 8.07 -15.51 46.71
C ARG A 27 6.68 -15.78 46.15
N VAL A 28 6.48 -15.46 44.88
CA VAL A 28 5.23 -15.72 44.17
C VAL A 28 5.02 -17.21 44.06
N VAL A 29 3.86 -17.72 44.48
CA VAL A 29 3.51 -19.15 44.39
C VAL A 29 2.40 -19.42 43.38
N ALA A 30 1.54 -18.43 43.10
CA ALA A 30 0.50 -18.55 42.08
C ALA A 30 -0.02 -17.17 41.64
N VAL A 31 -0.66 -17.14 40.46
CA VAL A 31 -1.51 -16.04 40.00
C VAL A 31 -2.98 -16.53 40.03
N PRO A 32 -3.72 -16.31 41.13
CA PRO A 32 -4.96 -17.06 41.40
C PRO A 32 -6.14 -16.66 40.51
N ASP A 33 -6.24 -15.38 40.13
CA ASP A 33 -7.41 -14.82 39.45
C ASP A 33 -6.99 -13.72 38.44
N ALA A 34 -6.13 -14.09 37.49
CA ALA A 34 -5.78 -13.20 36.38
C ALA A 34 -7.06 -12.88 35.56
N PRO A 35 -7.39 -11.59 35.36
CA PRO A 35 -8.65 -11.21 34.73
C PRO A 35 -8.66 -11.57 33.24
N ALA A 36 -9.70 -12.26 32.78
CA ALA A 36 -9.97 -12.48 31.37
C ALA A 36 -10.71 -11.30 30.71
N ASP A 37 -11.43 -10.50 31.52
CA ASP A 37 -12.23 -9.35 31.11
C ASP A 37 -11.94 -8.15 32.02
N ALA A 38 -12.24 -6.95 31.51
CA ALA A 38 -12.17 -5.72 32.31
C ALA A 38 -13.12 -5.78 33.51
N GLY A 39 -12.70 -5.24 34.65
CA GLY A 39 -13.52 -5.22 35.86
C GLY A 39 -12.84 -4.53 37.02
N LEU A 40 -13.62 -4.26 38.07
CA LEU A 40 -13.14 -3.63 39.28
C LEU A 40 -12.10 -4.51 39.99
N CYS A 41 -11.01 -3.87 40.39
CA CYS A 41 -10.00 -4.37 41.31
C CYS A 41 -10.32 -3.79 42.70
N ASP A 42 -10.66 -4.65 43.65
CA ASP A 42 -10.98 -4.27 45.03
C ASP A 42 -10.40 -5.28 46.03
N ASP A 43 -10.50 -5.00 47.32
CA ASP A 43 -9.93 -5.87 48.36
C ASP A 43 -10.57 -7.28 48.40
N PHE A 44 -11.80 -7.43 47.89
CA PHE A 44 -12.48 -8.72 47.83
C PHE A 44 -12.05 -9.54 46.61
N ARG A 45 -11.77 -8.87 45.50
CA ARG A 45 -11.28 -9.45 44.25
C ARG A 45 -10.23 -8.54 43.63
N PRO A 46 -8.97 -8.64 44.06
CA PRO A 46 -7.93 -7.72 43.60
C PRO A 46 -7.64 -7.85 42.11
N ARG A 47 -7.89 -9.00 41.46
CA ARG A 47 -7.65 -9.30 40.01
C ARG A 47 -6.20 -9.12 39.54
N TYR A 48 -5.54 -8.04 39.91
CA TYR A 48 -4.12 -7.79 39.76
C TYR A 48 -3.37 -8.04 41.07
N GLY A 49 -3.43 -9.29 41.52
CA GLY A 49 -2.76 -9.76 42.73
C GLY A 49 -2.17 -11.16 42.53
N VAL A 50 -1.26 -11.54 43.42
CA VAL A 50 -0.60 -12.84 43.40
C VAL A 50 -0.58 -13.47 44.78
N ASP A 51 -0.57 -14.79 44.82
CA ASP A 51 -0.36 -15.52 46.05
C ASP A 51 1.13 -15.56 46.35
N ILE A 52 1.51 -15.29 47.61
CA ILE A 52 2.91 -15.29 48.03
C ILE A 52 3.10 -16.09 49.32
N GLU A 53 4.26 -16.72 49.44
CA GLU A 53 4.80 -17.12 50.72
C GLU A 53 5.79 -16.06 51.22
N VAL A 54 5.74 -15.74 52.51
CA VAL A 54 6.66 -14.78 53.12
C VAL A 54 7.94 -15.50 53.52
N LEU A 55 9.09 -14.93 53.17
CA LEU A 55 10.39 -15.53 53.43
C LEU A 55 10.98 -15.02 54.77
N GLY A 56 11.76 -15.87 55.42
CA GLY A 56 12.66 -15.54 56.51
C GLY A 56 13.92 -14.82 56.03
N GLN A 57 14.79 -14.44 56.98
CA GLN A 57 16.07 -13.79 56.67
C GLN A 57 17.06 -14.73 55.94
N ASP A 58 16.90 -16.03 56.14
CA ASP A 58 17.61 -17.09 55.43
C ASP A 58 17.12 -17.30 53.99
N GLY A 59 15.98 -16.70 53.63
CA GLY A 59 15.36 -16.82 52.32
C GLY A 59 14.46 -18.05 52.16
N GLU A 60 14.26 -18.82 53.23
CA GLU A 60 13.32 -19.94 53.27
C GLU A 60 11.91 -19.48 53.66
N PRO A 61 10.84 -20.22 53.31
CA PRO A 61 9.48 -19.87 53.73
C PRO A 61 9.36 -19.80 55.25
N ASP A 62 8.75 -18.74 55.76
CA ASP A 62 8.48 -18.58 57.19
C ASP A 62 7.37 -19.55 57.63
N PRO A 63 7.67 -20.57 58.45
CA PRO A 63 6.67 -21.56 58.84
C PRO A 63 5.57 -20.99 59.75
N ALA A 64 5.76 -19.79 60.31
CA ALA A 64 4.78 -19.13 61.16
C ALA A 64 3.71 -18.37 60.35
N LEU A 65 3.93 -18.14 59.04
CA LEU A 65 3.00 -17.43 58.18
C LEU A 65 2.39 -18.35 57.12
N PRO A 66 1.06 -18.30 56.92
CA PRO A 66 0.46 -19.00 55.80
C PRO A 66 0.80 -18.31 54.47
N ILE A 67 0.47 -18.97 53.37
CA ILE A 67 0.40 -18.32 52.06
C ILE A 67 -0.59 -17.16 52.14
N LEU A 68 -0.14 -15.97 51.73
CA LEU A 68 -0.98 -14.80 51.61
C LEU A 68 -1.61 -14.82 50.22
N ALA A 69 -2.94 -14.95 50.17
CA ALA A 69 -3.67 -15.04 48.92
C ALA A 69 -4.01 -13.65 48.35
N GLY A 70 -3.92 -13.51 47.03
CA GLY A 70 -4.39 -12.32 46.30
C GLY A 70 -3.72 -11.01 46.71
N VAL A 71 -2.44 -11.04 47.11
CA VAL A 71 -1.75 -9.82 47.53
C VAL A 71 -1.61 -8.87 46.33
N PRO A 72 -2.12 -7.62 46.41
CA PRO A 72 -2.11 -6.69 45.29
C PRO A 72 -0.70 -6.37 44.78
N LEU A 73 -0.54 -6.35 43.46
CA LEU A 73 0.70 -5.96 42.79
C LEU A 73 0.80 -4.43 42.60
N PRO A 74 2.01 -3.85 42.61
CA PRO A 74 2.19 -2.44 42.35
C PRO A 74 2.00 -2.14 40.86
N LEU A 75 1.40 -0.99 40.55
CA LEU A 75 1.37 -0.44 39.20
C LEU A 75 2.57 0.50 39.02
N PRO A 76 3.47 0.27 38.04
CA PRO A 76 4.57 1.19 37.73
C PRO A 76 4.08 2.60 37.33
N SER A 77 2.94 2.63 36.63
CA SER A 77 2.13 3.80 36.29
C SER A 77 0.67 3.33 36.17
N GLY A 78 -0.31 4.15 36.60
CA GLY A 78 -1.68 3.66 36.74
C GLY A 78 -2.78 4.73 36.75
N GLY A 79 -4.02 4.24 36.69
CA GLY A 79 -5.30 4.95 36.65
C GLY A 79 -6.39 4.00 36.14
N GLU A 80 -7.62 4.49 35.91
CA GLU A 80 -8.67 3.67 35.30
C GLU A 80 -8.26 3.25 33.88
N GLU A 81 -8.20 1.93 33.63
CA GLU A 81 -7.86 1.33 32.33
C GLU A 81 -6.52 1.77 31.70
N MET A 82 -5.55 2.19 32.51
CA MET A 82 -4.24 2.66 32.03
C MET A 82 -3.07 2.08 32.85
N GLY A 83 -1.94 1.83 32.18
CA GLY A 83 -0.71 1.34 32.82
C GLY A 83 -0.01 0.23 32.03
N MET A 84 1.11 -0.25 32.58
CA MET A 84 1.82 -1.43 32.08
C MET A 84 1.54 -2.62 33.00
N PHE A 85 0.73 -3.58 32.53
CA PHE A 85 0.32 -4.74 33.30
C PHE A 85 1.15 -5.96 32.92
N ALA A 86 1.84 -6.55 33.90
CA ALA A 86 2.59 -7.78 33.71
C ALA A 86 2.66 -8.55 35.04
N PHE A 87 2.16 -9.78 35.05
CA PHE A 87 2.27 -10.64 36.21
C PHE A 87 3.70 -11.18 36.35
N PRO A 88 4.30 -11.16 37.55
CA PRO A 88 5.52 -11.90 37.82
C PRO A 88 5.25 -13.41 37.73
N GLN A 89 6.22 -14.17 37.23
CA GLN A 89 6.12 -15.63 37.18
C GLN A 89 6.21 -16.24 38.59
N GLU A 90 5.65 -17.43 38.76
CA GLU A 90 5.88 -18.23 39.97
C GLU A 90 7.37 -18.38 40.26
N GLY A 91 7.75 -18.29 41.53
CA GLY A 91 9.14 -18.25 41.98
C GLY A 91 9.77 -16.85 42.01
N THR A 92 9.15 -15.83 41.41
CA THR A 92 9.70 -14.47 41.41
C THR A 92 9.73 -13.89 42.83
N ARG A 93 10.85 -13.23 43.17
CA ARG A 93 11.01 -12.56 44.47
C ARG A 93 10.32 -11.20 44.49
N VAL A 94 9.56 -10.94 45.55
CA VAL A 94 8.84 -9.68 45.77
C VAL A 94 9.14 -9.11 47.15
N VAL A 95 8.86 -7.83 47.36
CA VAL A 95 8.86 -7.19 48.68
C VAL A 95 7.41 -6.99 49.10
N VAL A 96 7.00 -7.66 50.18
CA VAL A 96 5.67 -7.49 50.79
C VAL A 96 5.77 -6.53 51.98
N CYS A 97 4.83 -5.62 52.03
CA CYS A 97 4.63 -4.67 53.12
C CYS A 97 3.19 -4.77 53.63
N PHE A 98 2.96 -4.26 54.83
CA PHE A 98 1.66 -4.31 55.50
C PHE A 98 1.20 -2.88 55.77
N ALA A 99 0.14 -2.44 55.10
CA ALA A 99 -0.37 -1.09 55.29
C ALA A 99 -0.74 -0.87 56.76
N TYR A 100 -0.30 0.25 57.32
CA TYR A 100 -0.47 0.59 58.74
C TYR A 100 0.13 -0.45 59.73
N GLY A 101 1.04 -1.31 59.27
CA GLY A 101 1.55 -2.43 60.08
C GLY A 101 0.51 -3.53 60.34
N SER A 102 -0.59 -3.54 59.60
CA SER A 102 -1.67 -4.52 59.79
C SER A 102 -1.50 -5.75 58.89
N PRO A 103 -1.49 -6.98 59.45
CA PRO A 103 -1.40 -8.21 58.67
C PRO A 103 -2.58 -8.40 57.70
N SER A 104 -3.70 -7.70 57.91
CA SER A 104 -4.89 -7.81 57.05
C SER A 104 -4.83 -6.95 55.78
N HIS A 105 -3.81 -6.09 55.63
CA HIS A 105 -3.64 -5.23 54.45
C HIS A 105 -2.24 -5.42 53.84
N PRO A 106 -1.89 -6.65 53.41
CA PRO A 106 -0.63 -6.87 52.71
C PRO A 106 -0.70 -6.25 51.30
N TYR A 107 0.41 -5.74 50.82
CA TYR A 107 0.58 -5.33 49.42
C TYR A 107 2.03 -5.56 48.98
N ILE A 108 2.22 -5.79 47.68
CA ILE A 108 3.56 -5.89 47.11
C ILE A 108 4.06 -4.48 46.80
N GLN A 109 5.19 -4.11 47.39
CA GLN A 109 5.81 -2.81 47.14
C GLN A 109 6.67 -2.84 45.88
N SER A 110 7.38 -3.94 45.63
CA SER A 110 8.24 -4.08 44.45
C SER A 110 8.47 -5.54 44.06
N VAL A 111 8.74 -5.75 42.77
CA VAL A 111 9.20 -7.02 42.20
C VAL A 111 10.71 -6.94 42.01
N LEU A 112 11.44 -7.95 42.47
CA LEU A 112 12.89 -7.95 42.46
C LEU A 112 13.44 -8.93 41.42
N PRO A 113 14.50 -8.57 40.68
CA PRO A 113 15.07 -9.41 39.63
C PRO A 113 15.92 -10.59 40.15
N HIS A 114 16.00 -10.77 41.47
CA HIS A 114 16.88 -11.77 42.09
C HIS A 114 16.44 -13.18 41.70
N GLY A 115 17.37 -13.96 41.12
CA GLY A 115 17.11 -15.32 40.65
C GLY A 115 16.49 -15.40 39.25
N LEU A 116 16.23 -14.27 38.59
CA LEU A 116 15.72 -14.24 37.22
C LEU A 116 16.87 -14.12 36.20
N SER A 117 16.66 -14.68 35.01
CA SER A 117 17.51 -14.40 33.85
C SER A 117 17.11 -13.06 33.26
N LEU A 118 18.04 -12.11 33.24
CA LEU A 118 17.79 -10.75 32.73
C LEU A 118 18.09 -10.66 31.24
N PRO A 119 17.35 -9.81 30.50
CA PRO A 119 17.70 -9.51 29.12
C PRO A 119 18.95 -8.67 28.99
N LYS A 120 19.48 -8.62 27.77
CA LYS A 120 20.53 -7.69 27.40
C LYS A 120 19.98 -6.26 27.34
N VAL A 121 20.27 -5.48 28.38
CA VAL A 121 19.95 -4.05 28.47
C VAL A 121 21.23 -3.26 28.81
N PRO A 122 22.00 -2.82 27.80
CA PRO A 122 23.14 -1.92 28.00
C PRO A 122 22.74 -0.63 28.70
N ASN A 123 23.71 0.06 29.29
CA ASN A 123 23.45 1.35 29.93
C ASN A 123 22.94 2.38 28.90
N GLY A 124 21.84 3.06 29.22
CA GLY A 124 21.17 4.03 28.34
C GLY A 124 20.03 3.42 27.51
N ASP A 125 20.01 2.10 27.29
CA ASP A 125 18.91 1.45 26.59
C ASP A 125 17.66 1.38 27.48
N GLN A 126 16.49 1.48 26.86
CA GLN A 126 15.20 1.18 27.47
C GLN A 126 14.56 0.00 26.74
N LEU A 127 14.00 -0.95 27.49
CA LEU A 127 13.53 -2.22 26.95
C LEU A 127 12.21 -2.64 27.58
N TRP A 128 11.21 -2.85 26.73
CA TRP A 128 10.00 -3.57 27.08
C TRP A 128 9.94 -4.86 26.26
N GLN A 129 9.91 -6.01 26.93
CA GLN A 129 10.07 -7.29 26.24
C GLN A 129 9.24 -8.41 26.85
N HIS A 130 8.92 -9.39 26.01
CA HIS A 130 8.43 -10.71 26.40
C HIS A 130 9.54 -11.77 26.25
N SER A 131 10.29 -11.71 25.14
CA SER A 131 11.43 -12.57 24.84
C SER A 131 12.42 -11.81 23.94
N ASP A 132 13.59 -12.38 23.65
CA ASP A 132 14.57 -11.76 22.75
C ASP A 132 13.99 -11.46 21.34
N GLY A 133 13.11 -12.34 20.84
CA GLY A 133 12.40 -12.16 19.57
C GLY A 133 11.17 -11.24 19.62
N VAL A 134 10.76 -10.77 20.81
CA VAL A 134 9.55 -9.94 20.99
C VAL A 134 9.83 -8.79 21.95
N GLN A 135 10.16 -7.63 21.39
CA GLN A 135 10.59 -6.46 22.16
C GLN A 135 10.23 -5.12 21.48
N GLN A 136 10.11 -4.10 22.32
CA GLN A 136 10.24 -2.70 21.97
C GLN A 136 11.45 -2.12 22.70
N ARG A 137 12.36 -1.52 21.94
CA ARG A 137 13.62 -1.02 22.47
C ARG A 137 13.88 0.39 21.99
N VAL A 138 14.42 1.20 22.90
CA VAL A 138 15.07 2.47 22.60
C VAL A 138 16.54 2.32 22.92
N THR A 139 17.43 2.59 21.97
CA THR A 139 18.87 2.59 22.23
C THR A 139 19.29 3.86 22.98
N ALA A 140 20.50 3.87 23.54
CA ALA A 140 21.09 5.08 24.11
C ALA A 140 21.14 6.27 23.12
N ASP A 141 21.22 6.00 21.82
CA ASP A 141 21.23 7.01 20.74
C ASP A 141 19.81 7.47 20.33
N GLY A 142 18.77 6.85 20.89
CA GLY A 142 17.36 7.20 20.64
C GLY A 142 16.71 6.42 19.49
N ASP A 143 17.35 5.39 18.94
CA ASP A 143 16.78 4.56 17.89
C ASP A 143 15.68 3.65 18.46
N TRP A 144 14.55 3.59 17.76
CA TRP A 144 13.42 2.74 18.13
C TRP A 144 13.40 1.44 17.31
N LEU A 145 13.25 0.32 17.99
CA LEU A 145 13.00 -0.99 17.41
C LEU A 145 11.68 -1.55 17.92
N ARG A 146 10.80 -1.97 17.01
CA ARG A 146 9.64 -2.83 17.29
C ARG A 146 9.85 -4.17 16.60
N GLN A 147 10.07 -5.22 17.37
CA GLN A 147 10.34 -6.56 16.86
C GLN A 147 9.33 -7.57 17.41
N THR A 148 8.89 -8.48 16.55
CA THR A 148 8.12 -9.65 16.96
C THR A 148 8.29 -10.79 15.95
N ASP A 149 8.38 -12.03 16.45
CA ASP A 149 8.22 -13.24 15.62
C ASP A 149 6.74 -13.60 15.38
N GLY A 150 5.83 -12.83 15.99
CA GLY A 150 4.39 -12.98 15.87
C GLY A 150 3.78 -12.01 14.85
N LYS A 151 2.58 -11.51 15.19
CA LYS A 151 1.81 -10.63 14.33
C LYS A 151 1.66 -9.24 14.94
N ILE A 152 1.88 -8.22 14.13
CA ILE A 152 1.49 -6.84 14.44
C ILE A 152 0.10 -6.56 13.85
N ARG A 153 -0.80 -6.00 14.65
CA ARG A 153 -2.10 -5.46 14.20
C ARG A 153 -2.28 -4.07 14.79
N ASP A 154 -2.23 -3.06 13.95
CA ASP A 154 -2.54 -1.69 14.33
C ASP A 154 -3.99 -1.39 13.92
N GLN A 155 -4.80 -0.88 14.86
CA GLN A 155 -6.20 -0.48 14.64
C GLN A 155 -6.34 0.96 15.09
N ALA A 156 -6.72 1.84 14.17
CA ALA A 156 -6.89 3.25 14.44
C ALA A 156 -8.00 3.82 13.57
N ILE A 157 -8.61 4.93 14.03
CA ILE A 157 -9.49 5.75 13.20
C ILE A 157 -8.65 6.46 12.12
N THR A 158 -7.48 6.97 12.52
CA THR A 158 -6.51 7.65 11.65
C THR A 158 -5.12 7.13 11.95
N ARG A 159 -4.32 6.86 10.92
CA ARG A 159 -2.89 6.54 11.01
C ARG A 159 -2.11 7.51 10.14
N GLU A 160 -1.25 8.30 10.74
CA GLU A 160 -0.35 9.23 10.06
C GLU A 160 1.09 8.76 10.24
N VAL A 161 1.88 8.87 9.18
CA VAL A 161 3.31 8.54 9.17
C VAL A 161 4.03 9.65 8.42
N GLU A 162 4.92 10.34 9.12
CA GLU A 162 5.77 11.38 8.54
C GLU A 162 7.24 10.96 8.73
N ALA A 163 7.99 10.93 7.64
CA ALA A 163 9.40 10.60 7.63
C ALA A 163 10.09 11.28 6.45
N LEU A 164 11.35 11.68 6.63
CA LEU A 164 12.18 12.20 5.53
C LEU A 164 12.53 11.11 4.51
N GLY A 165 12.57 9.85 4.96
CA GLY A 165 12.73 8.67 4.12
C GLY A 165 11.97 7.49 4.69
N ASN A 166 11.29 6.74 3.83
CA ASN A 166 10.61 5.49 4.18
C ASN A 166 11.09 4.39 3.24
N SER A 167 11.54 3.27 3.79
CA SER A 167 11.93 2.09 3.03
C SER A 167 11.17 0.88 3.57
N GLU A 168 10.45 0.23 2.67
CA GLU A 168 9.62 -0.93 3.01
C GLU A 168 10.06 -2.12 2.14
N GLN A 169 10.26 -3.27 2.76
CA GLN A 169 10.62 -4.50 2.07
C GLN A 169 9.65 -5.61 2.48
N TYR A 170 9.07 -6.25 1.47
CA TYR A 170 8.07 -7.29 1.66
C TYR A 170 8.37 -8.47 0.74
N GLN A 171 8.16 -9.68 1.24
CA GLN A 171 8.06 -10.85 0.35
C GLN A 171 6.76 -10.81 -0.46
N SER A 172 5.68 -10.32 0.15
CA SER A 172 4.36 -10.13 -0.47
C SER A 172 3.66 -8.92 0.13
N HIS A 173 2.96 -8.14 -0.70
CA HIS A 173 2.16 -6.99 -0.28
C HIS A 173 0.78 -7.05 -0.91
N ALA A 174 -0.25 -6.77 -0.11
CA ALA A 174 -1.63 -6.65 -0.56
C ALA A 174 -2.28 -5.46 0.13
N GLN A 175 -2.99 -4.64 -0.65
CA GLN A 175 -3.71 -3.48 -0.17
C GLN A 175 -5.14 -3.56 -0.68
N ASP A 176 -6.11 -3.53 0.25
CA ASP A 176 -7.53 -3.47 -0.06
C ASP A 176 -8.09 -2.14 0.47
N VAL A 177 -8.56 -1.30 -0.46
CA VAL A 177 -9.07 0.04 -0.18
C VAL A 177 -10.54 0.09 -0.58
N LYS A 178 -11.43 0.19 0.42
CA LYS A 178 -12.88 0.15 0.22
C LYS A 178 -13.47 1.37 -0.48
N HIS A 179 -12.73 2.48 -0.54
CA HIS A 179 -13.20 3.74 -1.10
C HIS A 179 -12.19 4.32 -2.10
N HIS A 180 -11.51 5.41 -1.77
CA HIS A 180 -10.54 6.06 -2.66
C HIS A 180 -9.10 5.81 -2.22
N SER A 181 -8.22 5.60 -3.19
CA SER A 181 -6.77 5.61 -3.02
C SER A 181 -6.21 6.74 -3.90
N THR A 182 -5.43 7.63 -3.29
CA THR A 182 -4.81 8.76 -3.97
C THR A 182 -3.31 8.73 -3.67
N GLU A 183 -2.50 8.92 -4.70
CA GLU A 183 -1.06 9.03 -4.57
C GLU A 183 -0.57 10.23 -5.37
N THR A 184 0.06 11.17 -4.69
CA THR A 184 0.64 12.38 -5.29
C THR A 184 2.14 12.32 -5.10
N VAL A 185 2.88 12.31 -6.21
CA VAL A 185 4.34 12.27 -6.20
C VAL A 185 4.86 13.54 -6.86
N GLY A 186 5.53 14.40 -6.08
CA GLY A 186 6.08 15.66 -6.60
C GLY A 186 7.30 15.49 -7.51
N GLY A 187 8.01 14.35 -7.37
CA GLY A 187 9.11 13.95 -8.23
C GLY A 187 8.68 12.89 -9.25
N ILE A 188 9.43 11.79 -9.31
CA ILE A 188 9.19 10.69 -10.26
C ILE A 188 8.55 9.51 -9.54
N LYS A 189 7.46 8.99 -10.10
CA LYS A 189 6.89 7.69 -9.71
C LYS A 189 7.33 6.62 -10.70
N LYS A 190 8.08 5.63 -10.21
CA LYS A 190 8.53 4.47 -11.01
C LYS A 190 7.84 3.20 -10.50
N VAL A 191 7.23 2.44 -11.41
CA VAL A 191 6.62 1.13 -11.11
C VAL A 191 7.23 0.10 -12.05
N GLU A 192 7.86 -0.92 -11.49
CA GLU A 192 8.49 -2.00 -12.24
C GLU A 192 7.97 -3.35 -11.77
N ALA A 193 7.64 -4.23 -12.72
CA ALA A 193 7.23 -5.59 -12.46
C ALA A 193 7.96 -6.53 -13.42
N LEU A 194 8.79 -7.44 -12.88
CA LEU A 194 9.54 -8.40 -13.70
C LEU A 194 8.64 -9.46 -14.35
N GLY A 195 7.52 -9.80 -13.70
CA GLY A 195 6.54 -10.76 -14.22
C GLY A 195 5.54 -10.09 -15.15
N ALA A 196 4.58 -9.37 -14.59
CA ALA A 196 3.54 -8.67 -15.35
C ALA A 196 3.00 -7.45 -14.58
N LEU A 197 2.65 -6.40 -15.31
CA LEU A 197 1.83 -5.29 -14.83
C LEU A 197 0.40 -5.47 -15.35
N LYS A 198 -0.60 -5.49 -14.46
CA LYS A 198 -2.01 -5.60 -14.81
C LYS A 198 -2.76 -4.40 -14.26
N LEU A 199 -3.41 -3.66 -15.15
CA LEU A 199 -4.27 -2.53 -14.82
C LEU A 199 -5.67 -2.83 -15.36
N ALA A 200 -6.65 -2.91 -14.45
CA ALA A 200 -8.03 -3.19 -14.80
C ALA A 200 -8.94 -2.16 -14.13
N SER A 201 -9.96 -1.71 -14.85
CA SER A 201 -11.00 -0.84 -14.34
C SER A 201 -12.35 -1.35 -14.84
N GLY A 202 -13.34 -1.41 -13.94
CA GLY A 202 -14.74 -1.64 -14.33
C GLY A 202 -15.41 -0.39 -14.91
N GLY A 203 -14.74 0.76 -14.82
CA GLY A 203 -15.18 2.05 -15.34
C GLY A 203 -14.19 2.62 -16.35
N THR A 204 -13.85 3.90 -16.18
CA THR A 204 -12.89 4.59 -17.07
C THR A 204 -11.45 4.39 -16.61
N VAL A 205 -10.53 4.48 -17.57
CA VAL A 205 -9.09 4.66 -17.35
C VAL A 205 -8.67 5.87 -18.17
N SER A 206 -7.98 6.82 -17.55
CA SER A 206 -7.42 7.99 -18.22
C SER A 206 -5.90 7.97 -18.06
N LEU A 207 -5.18 8.02 -19.18
CA LEU A 207 -3.73 8.18 -19.23
C LEU A 207 -3.45 9.46 -20.01
N ALA A 208 -2.73 10.38 -19.39
CA ALA A 208 -2.39 11.66 -20.00
C ALA A 208 -0.98 12.07 -19.57
N ALA A 209 -0.25 12.66 -20.50
CA ALA A 209 1.03 13.30 -20.27
C ALA A 209 0.95 14.73 -20.84
N LEU A 210 1.60 15.69 -20.19
CA LEU A 210 1.71 17.06 -20.70
C LEU A 210 2.67 17.13 -21.91
N ASP A 211 3.67 16.27 -21.90
CA ASP A 211 4.68 16.12 -22.94
C ASP A 211 4.47 14.77 -23.65
N ASP A 212 5.49 13.93 -23.74
CA ASP A 212 5.40 12.66 -24.46
C ASP A 212 4.73 11.52 -23.66
N MET A 213 3.90 10.73 -24.36
CA MET A 213 3.40 9.43 -23.89
C MET A 213 3.95 8.31 -24.78
N HIS A 214 4.83 7.47 -24.22
CA HIS A 214 5.42 6.34 -24.95
C HIS A 214 4.75 5.01 -24.60
N GLN A 215 4.39 4.24 -25.63
CA GLN A 215 3.93 2.87 -25.51
C GLN A 215 4.75 2.00 -26.48
N ALA A 216 5.46 1.01 -25.96
CA ALA A 216 6.29 0.13 -26.75
C ALA A 216 6.17 -1.31 -26.23
N THR A 217 6.22 -2.28 -27.15
CA THR A 217 6.23 -3.70 -26.83
C THR A 217 7.29 -4.41 -27.67
N GLY A 218 7.90 -5.47 -27.14
CA GLY A 218 8.88 -6.28 -27.89
C GLY A 218 8.25 -7.37 -28.77
N ARG A 219 6.93 -7.56 -28.70
CA ARG A 219 6.16 -8.54 -29.47
C ARG A 219 4.90 -7.87 -30.00
N ASP A 220 3.74 -8.24 -29.48
CA ASP A 220 2.45 -7.78 -29.99
C ASP A 220 1.90 -6.60 -29.18
N TYR A 221 1.42 -5.58 -29.89
CA TYR A 221 0.58 -4.53 -29.33
C TYR A 221 -0.86 -4.74 -29.79
N ASN A 222 -1.70 -5.25 -28.90
CA ASN A 222 -3.10 -5.57 -29.19
C ASN A 222 -4.01 -4.47 -28.64
N LEU A 223 -4.64 -3.71 -29.54
CA LEU A 223 -5.65 -2.71 -29.22
C LEU A 223 -7.02 -3.18 -29.73
N VAL A 224 -7.96 -3.39 -28.81
CA VAL A 224 -9.32 -3.85 -29.13
C VAL A 224 -10.33 -2.82 -28.62
N VAL A 225 -11.21 -2.35 -29.50
CA VAL A 225 -12.21 -1.33 -29.18
C VAL A 225 -13.58 -1.79 -29.65
N GLY A 226 -14.53 -1.96 -28.71
CA GLY A 226 -15.84 -2.56 -29.01
C GLY A 226 -16.86 -1.63 -29.69
N LYS A 227 -16.61 -0.31 -29.74
CA LYS A 227 -17.53 0.65 -30.37
C LYS A 227 -16.82 1.63 -31.30
N LYS A 228 -16.12 2.62 -30.73
CA LYS A 228 -15.49 3.70 -31.49
C LYS A 228 -14.06 3.90 -31.03
N HIS A 229 -13.12 3.76 -31.95
CA HIS A 229 -11.75 4.23 -31.78
C HIS A 229 -11.67 5.64 -32.38
N ASN A 230 -11.24 6.63 -31.59
CA ASN A 230 -11.12 8.01 -32.04
C ASN A 230 -9.68 8.48 -31.79
N THR A 231 -9.01 8.86 -32.87
CA THR A 231 -7.63 9.35 -32.84
C THR A 231 -7.60 10.69 -33.55
N ALA A 232 -7.11 11.72 -32.86
CA ALA A 232 -6.96 13.06 -33.38
C ALA A 232 -5.49 13.46 -33.27
N VAL A 233 -4.92 13.88 -34.40
CA VAL A 233 -3.53 14.34 -34.51
C VAL A 233 -3.55 15.71 -35.15
N GLN A 234 -2.98 16.72 -34.48
CA GLN A 234 -2.92 18.08 -35.01
C GLN A 234 -1.76 18.26 -36.00
N GLY A 235 -0.65 17.56 -35.75
CA GLY A 235 0.49 17.49 -36.67
C GLY A 235 0.40 16.24 -37.55
N ASP A 236 1.55 15.61 -37.77
CA ASP A 236 1.66 14.47 -38.67
C ASP A 236 1.36 13.14 -37.96
N MET A 237 0.56 12.29 -38.62
CA MET A 237 0.44 10.88 -38.27
C MET A 237 1.31 10.05 -39.22
N SER A 238 2.28 9.31 -38.68
CA SER A 238 3.15 8.43 -39.48
C SER A 238 2.94 6.97 -39.11
N GLU A 239 2.68 6.14 -40.13
CA GLU A 239 2.58 4.69 -40.00
C GLU A 239 3.71 4.05 -40.81
N ARG A 240 4.56 3.23 -40.18
CA ARG A 240 5.62 2.47 -40.85
C ARG A 240 5.35 0.99 -40.69
N ILE A 241 4.94 0.34 -41.79
CA ILE A 241 4.47 -1.05 -41.78
C ILE A 241 5.32 -1.82 -42.79
N ALA A 242 6.18 -2.72 -42.29
CA ALA A 242 7.01 -3.57 -43.14
C ALA A 242 6.23 -4.74 -43.74
N GLY A 243 5.23 -5.24 -43.02
CA GLY A 243 4.34 -6.30 -43.46
C GLY A 243 3.10 -5.75 -44.17
N LEU A 244 1.95 -6.34 -43.86
CA LEU A 244 0.67 -5.98 -44.45
C LEU A 244 -0.06 -4.92 -43.61
N ARG A 245 -0.65 -3.93 -44.28
CA ARG A 245 -1.68 -3.06 -43.70
C ARG A 245 -3.03 -3.48 -44.24
N GLU A 246 -3.91 -3.99 -43.38
CA GLU A 246 -5.31 -4.30 -43.74
C GLU A 246 -6.25 -3.26 -43.17
N SER A 247 -7.18 -2.77 -44.00
CA SER A 247 -8.25 -1.88 -43.59
C SER A 247 -9.56 -2.41 -44.15
N ILE A 248 -10.25 -3.24 -43.35
CA ILE A 248 -11.46 -3.95 -43.75
C ILE A 248 -12.66 -3.32 -43.05
N THR A 249 -13.69 -2.99 -43.82
CA THR A 249 -14.94 -2.37 -43.34
C THR A 249 -16.14 -3.08 -43.96
N GLN A 250 -17.23 -3.23 -43.20
CA GLN A 250 -18.49 -3.78 -43.73
C GLN A 250 -19.36 -2.70 -44.41
N GLY A 251 -19.10 -1.43 -44.12
CA GLY A 251 -19.85 -0.30 -44.67
C GLY A 251 -19.04 0.40 -45.75
N SER A 252 -18.37 1.48 -45.37
CA SER A 252 -17.55 2.27 -46.26
C SER A 252 -16.21 2.62 -45.64
N GLN A 253 -15.25 2.95 -46.50
CA GLN A 253 -13.98 3.55 -46.13
C GLN A 253 -13.93 4.96 -46.73
N ARG A 254 -13.56 5.95 -45.91
CA ARG A 254 -13.47 7.34 -46.32
C ARG A 254 -12.06 7.86 -46.06
N LEU A 255 -11.35 8.16 -47.15
CA LEU A 255 -10.05 8.82 -47.15
C LEU A 255 -10.25 10.17 -47.85
N VAL A 256 -10.03 11.27 -47.13
CA VAL A 256 -10.26 12.61 -47.65
C VAL A 256 -9.07 13.48 -47.27
N ALA A 257 -8.40 14.00 -48.29
CA ALA A 257 -7.40 15.04 -48.17
C ALA A 257 -7.55 16.03 -49.33
N PRO A 258 -7.08 17.29 -49.18
CA PRO A 258 -7.04 18.25 -50.28
C PRO A 258 -6.24 17.72 -51.48
N LYS A 259 -5.17 16.96 -51.20
CA LYS A 259 -4.29 16.32 -52.18
C LYS A 259 -4.04 14.88 -51.76
N ASN A 260 -4.10 13.94 -52.71
CA ASN A 260 -4.03 12.51 -52.44
C ASN A 260 -2.97 11.85 -53.31
N HIS A 261 -2.29 10.88 -52.71
CA HIS A 261 -1.34 10.00 -53.37
C HIS A 261 -1.65 8.56 -52.99
N ILE A 262 -1.94 7.72 -53.99
CA ILE A 262 -2.12 6.27 -53.79
C ILE A 262 -1.21 5.56 -54.78
N GLY A 263 -0.21 4.84 -54.28
CA GLY A 263 0.72 4.09 -55.11
C GLY A 263 2.14 4.09 -54.54
N SER A 264 3.14 4.19 -55.40
CA SER A 264 4.56 4.23 -55.01
C SER A 264 5.11 5.64 -55.07
N GLY A 265 6.34 5.88 -54.62
CA GLY A 265 6.96 7.22 -54.67
C GLY A 265 6.94 7.89 -56.05
N ASN A 266 6.96 7.08 -57.13
CA ASN A 266 6.95 7.58 -58.52
C ASN A 266 5.62 7.38 -59.25
N VAL A 267 4.66 6.65 -58.66
CA VAL A 267 3.39 6.31 -59.32
C VAL A 267 2.24 6.69 -58.41
N ASN A 268 1.46 7.68 -58.85
CA ASN A 268 0.21 8.10 -58.19
C ASN A 268 -0.98 7.63 -59.03
N LEU A 269 -1.84 6.79 -58.46
CA LEU A 269 -3.07 6.29 -59.10
C LEU A 269 -3.94 7.44 -59.62
N PHE A 270 -4.06 8.54 -58.88
CA PHE A 270 -4.86 9.68 -59.31
C PHE A 270 -4.27 10.34 -60.56
N GLN A 271 -2.95 10.50 -60.62
CA GLN A 271 -2.26 11.04 -61.78
C GLN A 271 -2.44 10.14 -63.01
N VAL A 272 -2.32 8.81 -62.84
CA VAL A 272 -2.56 7.86 -63.93
C VAL A 272 -3.98 7.99 -64.50
N VAL A 273 -4.98 8.25 -63.66
CA VAL A 273 -6.37 8.46 -64.11
C VAL A 273 -6.55 9.83 -64.77
N VAL A 274 -5.86 10.87 -64.30
CA VAL A 274 -5.82 12.19 -64.97
C VAL A 274 -5.24 12.04 -66.38
N ASP A 275 -4.07 11.42 -66.50
CA ASP A 275 -3.39 11.21 -67.79
C ASP A 275 -4.27 10.38 -68.75
N LEU A 276 -4.99 9.39 -68.22
CA LEU A 276 -5.96 8.62 -69.00
C LEU A 276 -7.14 9.46 -69.48
N LEU A 277 -7.67 10.35 -68.64
CA LEU A 277 -8.78 11.25 -69.01
C LEU A 277 -8.34 12.27 -70.07
N ASP A 278 -7.10 12.78 -69.98
CA ASP A 278 -6.51 13.66 -70.98
C ASP A 278 -6.33 12.93 -72.32
N LEU A 279 -5.83 11.69 -72.30
CA LEU A 279 -5.72 10.85 -73.50
C LEU A 279 -7.10 10.58 -74.14
N VAL A 280 -8.13 10.34 -73.33
CA VAL A 280 -9.52 10.17 -73.82
C VAL A 280 -10.06 11.48 -74.40
N GLN A 281 -9.75 12.64 -73.82
CA GLN A 281 -10.11 13.94 -74.38
C GLN A 281 -9.46 14.16 -75.74
N GLU A 282 -8.16 13.89 -75.85
CA GLU A 282 -7.41 14.02 -77.10
C GLU A 282 -7.98 13.09 -78.18
N MET A 283 -8.19 11.81 -77.84
CA MET A 283 -8.74 10.82 -78.76
C MET A 283 -10.11 11.23 -79.30
N ASN A 284 -11.04 11.68 -78.44
CA ASN A 284 -12.36 12.13 -78.89
C ASN A 284 -12.27 13.37 -79.80
N THR A 285 -11.32 14.27 -79.53
CA THR A 285 -11.09 15.47 -80.35
C THR A 285 -10.58 15.07 -81.74
N GLN A 286 -9.63 14.13 -81.81
CA GLN A 286 -9.10 13.61 -83.07
C GLN A 286 -10.18 12.87 -83.87
N ILE A 287 -11.06 12.08 -83.23
CA ILE A 287 -12.16 11.40 -83.89
C ILE A 287 -13.20 12.39 -84.44
N ALA A 288 -13.57 13.42 -83.66
CA ALA A 288 -14.51 14.45 -84.10
C ALA A 288 -14.03 15.17 -85.37
N ALA A 289 -12.71 15.29 -85.55
CA ALA A 289 -12.07 15.92 -86.69
C ALA A 289 -11.64 14.94 -87.80
N HIS A 290 -11.87 13.63 -87.62
CA HIS A 290 -11.38 12.62 -88.56
C HIS A 290 -12.10 12.68 -89.91
N THR A 291 -11.35 12.76 -91.01
CA THR A 291 -11.90 12.73 -92.37
C THR A 291 -11.10 11.81 -93.29
N HIS A 292 -11.75 11.26 -94.31
CA HIS A 292 -11.10 10.68 -95.49
C HIS A 292 -11.02 11.73 -96.61
N PRO A 293 -10.17 11.53 -97.63
CA PRO A 293 -10.13 12.45 -98.78
C PRO A 293 -11.52 12.66 -99.38
N GLN A 294 -11.97 13.92 -99.44
CA GLN A 294 -13.25 14.35 -100.03
C GLN A 294 -14.53 13.94 -99.24
N SER A 295 -14.42 13.46 -97.99
CA SER A 295 -15.58 13.23 -97.12
C SER A 295 -15.78 14.37 -96.10
N PRO A 296 -17.03 14.69 -95.70
CA PRO A 296 -17.26 15.54 -94.53
C PRO A 296 -16.78 14.84 -93.24
N PRO A 297 -16.60 15.59 -92.12
CA PRO A 297 -16.42 15.00 -90.80
C PRO A 297 -17.55 14.01 -90.44
N PRO A 298 -17.34 13.13 -89.45
CA PRO A 298 -18.30 12.12 -89.08
C PRO A 298 -19.64 12.76 -88.69
N ASN A 299 -20.76 12.13 -89.05
CA ASN A 299 -22.09 12.64 -88.73
C ASN A 299 -22.38 12.72 -87.21
N ASN A 300 -21.52 12.10 -86.39
CA ASN A 300 -21.54 12.13 -84.93
C ASN A 300 -20.42 12.99 -84.30
N ALA A 301 -19.71 13.83 -85.08
CA ALA A 301 -18.61 14.67 -84.59
C ALA A 301 -18.98 15.52 -83.36
N ALA A 302 -20.18 16.12 -83.35
CA ALA A 302 -20.66 16.92 -82.23
C ALA A 302 -20.73 16.12 -80.91
N ALA A 303 -21.09 14.83 -80.98
CA ALA A 303 -21.13 13.96 -79.82
C ALA A 303 -19.71 13.69 -79.28
N PHE A 304 -18.73 13.48 -80.16
CA PHE A 304 -17.33 13.30 -79.77
C PHE A 304 -16.75 14.57 -79.14
N THR A 305 -17.03 15.76 -79.69
CA THR A 305 -16.61 17.03 -79.07
C THR A 305 -17.20 17.20 -77.67
N ALA A 306 -18.47 16.86 -77.47
CA ALA A 306 -19.11 16.90 -76.16
C ALA A 306 -18.46 15.90 -75.17
N ALA A 307 -18.11 14.70 -75.64
CA ALA A 307 -17.40 13.70 -74.84
C ALA A 307 -15.99 14.18 -74.44
N ALA A 308 -15.26 14.83 -75.35
CA ALA A 308 -13.95 15.42 -75.06
C ALA A 308 -14.05 16.50 -73.96
N ALA A 309 -15.03 17.40 -74.07
CA ALA A 309 -15.26 18.44 -73.05
C ALA A 309 -15.60 17.83 -71.67
N LYS A 310 -16.40 16.76 -71.65
CA LYS A 310 -16.71 16.02 -70.41
C LYS A 310 -15.46 15.38 -69.80
N ALA A 311 -14.61 14.75 -70.60
CA ALA A 311 -13.36 14.14 -70.14
C ALA A 311 -12.42 15.19 -69.54
N GLY A 312 -12.24 16.35 -70.21
CA GLY A 312 -11.42 17.45 -69.69
C GLY A 312 -11.95 18.03 -68.38
N GLY A 313 -13.27 18.13 -68.21
CA GLY A 313 -13.88 18.54 -66.94
C GLY A 313 -13.61 17.55 -65.79
N LEU A 314 -13.69 16.25 -66.06
CA LEU A 314 -13.35 15.20 -65.08
C LEU A 314 -11.85 15.23 -64.74
N SER A 315 -10.98 15.38 -65.74
CA SER A 315 -9.53 15.51 -65.57
C SER A 315 -9.19 16.67 -64.65
N ALA A 316 -9.77 17.86 -64.89
CA ALA A 316 -9.56 19.03 -64.05
C ALA A 316 -10.03 18.80 -62.59
N MET A 317 -11.18 18.16 -62.39
CA MET A 317 -11.66 17.84 -61.04
C MET A 317 -10.73 16.87 -60.31
N LEU A 318 -10.25 15.81 -60.99
CA LEU A 318 -9.36 14.83 -60.37
C LEU A 318 -7.95 15.40 -60.14
N GLY A 319 -7.43 16.18 -61.08
CA GLY A 319 -6.16 16.89 -60.96
C GLY A 319 -6.16 17.86 -59.76
N SER A 320 -7.31 18.47 -59.45
CA SER A 320 -7.43 19.34 -58.28
C SER A 320 -7.12 18.63 -56.95
N VAL A 321 -7.37 17.32 -56.85
CA VAL A 321 -7.14 16.50 -55.64
C VAL A 321 -5.95 15.54 -55.76
N THR A 322 -5.20 15.58 -56.86
CA THR A 322 -4.00 14.76 -57.10
C THR A 322 -2.77 15.47 -56.52
N LEU A 323 -2.05 14.80 -55.62
CA LEU A 323 -0.75 15.27 -55.12
C LEU A 323 0.30 15.25 -56.24
#